data_AF-A0A3P8YWV3-F1
#
_entry.id   AF-A0A3P8YWV3-F1
#
_cell.length_a   1.000
_cell.length_b   1.000
_cell.length_c   1.000
_cell.angle_alpha   90.00
_cell.angle_beta   90.00
_cell.angle_gamma   90.00
#
_symmetry.space_group_name_H-M   'P 1'
#
loop_
_entity.id
_entity.type
_entity.pdbx_description
1 polymer ?
#
loop_
_entity_poly.entity_id
_entity_poly.type
_entity_poly.pdbx_seq_one_letter_code
_entity_poly.pdbx_strand_id
1 'polypeptide(L)'
;MPSVGKSSDMTSSLICSEIQCRVSSVLNRDVKQFGKKYMFDSNEETCWNSDQGDSQWVTLEFPQPIRVSQLKVQFQGGFSGKTCRLEGCLKDEDMDKIADFYPEDNSSLQSFPIQAAPTLNCLKIVFENSADFFGRIIVYSLDILGERAL
;
A
#
# COMPACT_ATOMS: atom_id res chain seq x y z
N MET A 1 1.67 -1.87 44.45
CA MET A 1 2.03 -2.57 43.21
C MET A 1 1.76 -1.62 42.05
N PRO A 2 2.78 -1.08 41.37
CA PRO A 2 2.53 -0.20 40.24
C PRO A 2 2.06 -1.04 39.04
N SER A 3 0.93 -0.64 38.45
CA SER A 3 0.40 -1.21 37.22
C SER A 3 1.39 -0.98 36.09
N VAL A 4 1.78 -2.06 35.41
CA VAL A 4 2.53 -2.02 34.15
C VAL A 4 1.76 -1.12 33.18
N GLY A 5 2.34 0.04 32.86
CA GLY A 5 1.89 0.84 31.73
C GLY A 5 2.09 0.00 30.48
N LYS A 6 1.02 -0.25 29.73
CA LYS A 6 1.15 -0.70 28.34
C LYS A 6 1.89 0.40 27.61
N SER A 7 3.11 0.13 27.14
CA SER A 7 3.71 0.98 26.12
C SER A 7 2.76 0.94 24.93
N SER A 8 2.13 2.07 24.63
CA SER A 8 1.52 2.27 23.33
C SER A 8 2.69 2.29 22.34
N ASP A 9 2.93 1.18 21.63
CA ASP A 9 3.79 1.22 20.45
C ASP A 9 3.23 2.29 19.53
N MET A 10 3.97 3.40 19.41
CA MET A 10 3.58 4.48 18.51
C MET A 10 3.78 4.00 17.08
N THR A 11 2.75 3.38 16.52
CA THR A 11 2.69 3.10 15.09
C THR A 11 2.63 4.44 14.35
N SER A 12 3.62 4.69 13.49
CA SER A 12 3.72 5.93 12.70
C SER A 12 3.72 5.60 11.22
N SER A 13 3.44 6.60 10.37
CA SER A 13 3.60 6.43 8.93
C SER A 13 5.06 6.12 8.61
N LEU A 14 5.26 5.05 7.85
CA LEU A 14 6.55 4.64 7.34
C LEU A 14 6.85 5.31 6.00
N ILE A 15 5.88 6.00 5.40
CA ILE A 15 6.07 6.72 4.13
C ILE A 15 7.02 7.90 4.34
N CYS A 16 8.08 7.97 3.53
CA CYS A 16 9.02 9.09 3.53
C CYS A 16 9.56 9.34 2.12
N SER A 17 10.26 10.46 1.94
CA SER A 17 10.83 10.87 0.64
C SER A 17 11.92 9.94 0.10
N GLU A 18 12.46 9.06 0.94
CA GLU A 18 13.54 8.12 0.57
C GLU A 18 13.00 6.79 0.03
N ILE A 19 11.69 6.51 0.15
CA ILE A 19 11.10 5.28 -0.38
C ILE A 19 11.16 5.28 -1.90
N GLN A 20 11.57 4.14 -2.45
CA GLN A 20 11.43 3.91 -3.89
C GLN A 20 10.09 3.23 -4.17
N CYS A 21 9.18 3.97 -4.81
CA CYS A 21 7.90 3.44 -5.25
C CYS A 21 7.94 3.04 -6.73
N ARG A 22 7.40 1.86 -7.05
CA ARG A 22 7.09 1.45 -8.43
C ARG A 22 5.64 0.97 -8.50
N VAL A 23 5.07 1.05 -9.68
CA VAL A 23 3.70 0.63 -9.98
C VAL A 23 3.70 -0.19 -11.26
N SER A 24 2.72 -1.08 -11.41
CA SER A 24 2.54 -1.93 -12.59
C SER A 24 2.44 -1.12 -13.88
N SER A 25 1.64 -0.06 -13.85
CA SER A 25 1.32 0.77 -15.01
C SER A 25 0.81 2.15 -14.59
N VAL A 26 0.72 3.06 -15.56
CA VAL A 26 0.08 4.37 -15.41
C VAL A 26 -0.78 4.59 -16.65
N LEU A 27 -2.03 4.99 -16.46
CA LEU A 27 -2.99 5.23 -17.54
C LEU A 27 -2.38 6.10 -18.64
N ASN A 28 -2.37 5.59 -19.88
CA ASN A 28 -1.80 6.27 -21.06
C ASN A 28 -0.33 6.71 -20.90
N ARG A 29 0.40 6.14 -19.92
CA ARG A 29 1.75 6.58 -19.51
C ARG A 29 1.80 8.05 -19.06
N ASP A 30 0.66 8.65 -18.70
CA ASP A 30 0.59 10.03 -18.25
C ASP A 30 0.97 10.16 -16.76
N VAL A 31 2.28 10.08 -16.51
CA VAL A 31 2.85 10.22 -15.16
C VAL A 31 2.61 11.63 -14.59
N LYS A 32 2.32 12.63 -15.44
CA LYS A 32 2.04 14.00 -14.98
C LYS A 32 0.67 14.11 -14.34
N GLN A 33 -0.32 13.35 -14.81
CA GLN A 33 -1.68 13.40 -14.26
C GLN A 33 -2.01 12.24 -13.33
N PHE A 34 -1.44 11.06 -13.57
CA PHE A 34 -1.85 9.81 -12.89
C PHE A 34 -0.68 9.05 -12.24
N GLY A 35 0.43 9.75 -11.97
CA GLY A 35 1.64 9.14 -11.43
C GLY A 35 1.51 8.69 -9.98
N LYS A 36 2.22 7.61 -9.63
CA LYS A 36 2.31 7.02 -8.27
C LYS A 36 2.58 7.99 -7.12
N LYS A 37 3.25 9.13 -7.38
CA LYS A 37 3.53 10.15 -6.36
C LYS A 37 2.25 10.71 -5.72
N TYR A 38 1.15 10.68 -6.46
CA TYR A 38 -0.14 11.21 -6.03
C TYR A 38 -0.80 10.36 -4.95
N MET A 39 -0.38 9.12 -4.75
CA MET A 39 -0.84 8.34 -3.59
C MET A 39 -0.33 8.89 -2.24
N PHE A 40 0.65 9.80 -2.25
CA PHE A 40 1.39 10.25 -1.06
C PHE A 40 1.40 11.78 -0.88
N ASP A 41 0.74 12.55 -1.75
CA ASP A 41 0.82 14.01 -1.74
C ASP A 41 -0.24 14.69 -0.85
N SER A 42 -1.10 13.89 -0.19
CA SER A 42 -2.22 14.36 0.64
C SER A 42 -3.21 15.26 -0.09
N ASN A 43 -3.31 15.14 -1.42
CA ASN A 43 -4.28 15.87 -2.22
C ASN A 43 -5.41 14.94 -2.68
N GLU A 44 -6.64 15.29 -2.31
CA GLU A 44 -7.83 14.49 -2.61
C GLU A 44 -8.24 14.54 -4.10
N GLU A 45 -7.65 15.43 -4.90
CA GLU A 45 -7.97 15.59 -6.32
C GLU A 45 -6.99 14.85 -7.26
N THR A 46 -5.85 14.40 -6.75
CA THR A 46 -4.82 13.70 -7.52
C THR A 46 -4.81 12.21 -7.18
N CYS A 47 -4.46 11.36 -8.14
CA CYS A 47 -4.46 9.91 -7.91
C CYS A 47 -3.38 9.21 -8.72
N TRP A 48 -3.03 8.00 -8.29
CA TRP A 48 -2.49 7.01 -9.19
C TRP A 48 -3.64 6.31 -9.92
N ASN A 49 -3.56 6.22 -11.24
CA ASN A 49 -4.50 5.49 -12.08
C ASN A 49 -3.72 4.50 -12.93
N SER A 50 -3.98 3.21 -12.77
CA SER A 50 -3.34 2.18 -13.57
C SER A 50 -3.91 2.15 -15.00
N ASP A 51 -3.17 1.57 -15.93
CA ASP A 51 -3.75 1.15 -17.20
C ASP A 51 -4.61 -0.11 -16.98
N GLN A 52 -5.33 -0.56 -18.02
CA GLN A 52 -6.06 -1.81 -18.01
C GLN A 52 -5.12 -3.03 -17.87
N GLY A 53 -5.61 -4.11 -17.26
CA GLY A 53 -4.85 -5.36 -17.13
C GLY A 53 -5.37 -6.26 -16.03
N ASP A 54 -4.96 -7.54 -16.08
CA ASP A 54 -5.51 -8.58 -15.22
C ASP A 54 -5.12 -8.46 -13.75
N SER A 55 -3.96 -7.85 -13.46
CA SER A 55 -3.52 -7.56 -12.10
C SER A 55 -2.66 -6.29 -12.07
N GLN A 56 -2.88 -5.46 -11.06
CA GLN A 56 -2.12 -4.23 -10.84
C GLN A 56 -1.37 -4.33 -9.51
N TRP A 57 -0.30 -3.56 -9.37
CA TRP A 57 0.48 -3.62 -8.13
C TRP A 57 1.22 -2.32 -7.84
N VAL A 58 1.55 -2.15 -6.56
CA VAL A 58 2.43 -1.10 -6.03
C VAL A 58 3.54 -1.79 -5.23
N THR A 59 4.80 -1.42 -5.47
CA THR A 59 5.94 -1.86 -4.65
C THR A 59 6.58 -0.68 -3.96
N LEU A 60 6.94 -0.85 -2.69
CA LEU A 60 7.65 0.12 -1.86
C LEU A 60 8.95 -0.53 -1.36
N GLU A 61 10.08 0.07 -1.70
CA GLU A 61 11.38 -0.28 -1.09
C GLU A 61 11.74 0.79 -0.05
N PHE A 62 11.89 0.35 1.19
CA PHE A 62 12.21 1.19 2.34
C PHE A 62 13.73 1.29 2.52
N PRO A 63 14.27 2.47 2.91
CA PRO A 63 15.71 2.68 3.06
C PRO A 63 16.33 1.84 4.19
N GLN A 64 15.50 1.34 5.11
CA GLN A 64 15.88 0.49 6.22
C GLN A 64 14.79 -0.55 6.48
N PRO A 65 15.12 -1.68 7.14
CA PRO A 65 14.12 -2.68 7.47
C PRO A 65 13.03 -2.11 8.38
N ILE A 66 11.80 -2.55 8.17
CA ILE A 66 10.59 -2.09 8.88
C ILE A 66 9.77 -3.29 9.36
N ARG A 67 8.84 -3.03 10.28
CA ARG A 67 7.74 -3.93 10.65
C ARG A 67 6.42 -3.24 10.43
N VAL A 68 5.63 -3.77 9.51
CA VAL A 68 4.33 -3.22 9.12
C VAL A 68 3.25 -3.68 10.11
N SER A 69 2.42 -2.75 10.56
CA SER A 69 1.28 -3.04 11.44
C SER A 69 -0.07 -2.69 10.81
N GLN A 70 -0.11 -1.79 9.82
CA GLN A 70 -1.36 -1.41 9.16
C GLN A 70 -1.11 -0.91 7.74
N LEU A 71 -1.97 -1.32 6.81
CA LEU A 71 -2.12 -0.73 5.49
C LEU A 71 -3.33 0.20 5.50
N LYS A 72 -3.18 1.43 5.00
CA LYS A 72 -4.30 2.32 4.72
C LYS A 72 -4.33 2.65 3.23
N VAL A 73 -5.52 2.57 2.63
CA VAL A 73 -5.69 2.84 1.20
C VAL A 73 -7.05 3.45 0.94
N GLN A 74 -7.09 4.44 0.05
CA GLN A 74 -8.31 5.07 -0.44
C GLN A 74 -8.39 4.90 -1.95
N PHE A 75 -9.45 4.26 -2.40
CA PHE A 75 -9.72 4.03 -3.83
C PHE A 75 -10.71 5.06 -4.38
N GLN A 76 -10.87 5.06 -5.71
CA GLN A 76 -12.09 5.57 -6.32
C GLN A 76 -13.14 4.46 -6.37
N GLY A 77 -14.38 4.71 -5.92
CA GLY A 77 -15.49 3.78 -6.13
C GLY A 77 -15.66 3.41 -7.61
N GLY A 78 -15.90 2.13 -7.88
CA GLY A 78 -15.91 1.51 -9.21
C GLY A 78 -14.53 1.05 -9.71
N PHE A 79 -13.44 1.38 -8.99
CA PHE A 79 -12.06 1.07 -9.37
C PHE A 79 -11.24 0.49 -8.19
N SER A 80 -11.91 0.04 -7.13
CA SER A 80 -11.25 -0.59 -5.98
C SER A 80 -10.70 -1.97 -6.31
N GLY A 81 -9.60 -2.35 -5.66
CA GLY A 81 -9.21 -3.76 -5.60
C GLY A 81 -10.25 -4.57 -4.81
N LYS A 82 -10.60 -5.77 -5.27
CA LYS A 82 -11.57 -6.67 -4.60
C LYS A 82 -10.88 -7.74 -3.76
N THR A 83 -9.91 -8.41 -4.38
CA THR A 83 -9.06 -9.40 -3.73
C THR A 83 -7.64 -8.88 -3.85
N CYS A 84 -7.02 -8.62 -2.71
CA CYS A 84 -5.71 -8.02 -2.66
C CYS A 84 -4.79 -8.84 -1.77
N ARG A 85 -3.52 -8.87 -2.14
CA ARG A 85 -2.47 -9.56 -1.38
C ARG A 85 -1.37 -8.58 -1.03
N LEU A 86 -0.90 -8.70 0.21
CA LEU A 86 0.32 -8.05 0.68
C LEU A 86 1.44 -9.08 0.69
N GLU A 87 2.52 -8.77 0.00
CA GLU A 87 3.76 -9.54 -0.06
C GLU A 87 4.91 -8.70 0.49
N GLY A 88 5.96 -9.33 1.02
CA GLY A 88 7.17 -8.63 1.39
C GLY A 88 8.37 -9.55 1.55
N CYS A 89 9.55 -8.95 1.56
CA CYS A 89 10.81 -9.65 1.73
C CYS A 89 11.89 -8.73 2.31
N LEU A 90 12.98 -9.33 2.80
CA LEU A 90 14.23 -8.60 2.97
C LEU A 90 14.85 -8.32 1.59
N LYS A 91 15.80 -7.39 1.56
CA LYS A 91 16.41 -6.97 0.31
C LYS A 91 17.07 -8.15 -0.41
N ASP A 92 16.85 -8.23 -1.72
CA ASP A 92 17.37 -9.27 -2.62
C ASP A 92 16.86 -10.71 -2.33
N GLU A 93 15.80 -10.85 -1.54
CA GLU A 93 15.10 -12.12 -1.31
C GLU A 93 13.80 -12.21 -2.13
N ASP A 94 13.26 -13.43 -2.25
CA ASP A 94 11.97 -13.68 -2.87
C ASP A 94 10.81 -13.11 -2.03
N MET A 95 9.78 -12.60 -2.71
CA MET A 95 8.60 -12.02 -2.07
C MET A 95 7.72 -13.10 -1.45
N ASP A 96 7.54 -13.05 -0.13
CA ASP A 96 6.65 -13.93 0.61
C ASP A 96 5.30 -13.27 0.89
N LYS A 97 4.24 -14.08 0.89
CA LYS A 97 2.89 -13.61 1.25
C LYS A 97 2.83 -13.27 2.75
N ILE A 98 2.38 -12.07 3.06
CA ILE A 98 2.13 -11.58 4.42
C ILE A 98 0.66 -11.76 4.80
N ALA A 99 -0.25 -11.24 3.97
CA ALA A 99 -1.69 -11.24 4.25
C ALA A 99 -2.52 -11.08 2.97
N ASP A 100 -3.78 -11.50 3.03
CA ASP A 100 -4.81 -11.04 2.09
C ASP A 100 -5.65 -9.95 2.75
N PHE A 101 -6.18 -9.03 1.94
CA PHE A 101 -7.15 -8.04 2.38
C PHE A 101 -8.19 -7.76 1.30
N TYR A 102 -9.37 -7.32 1.72
CA TYR A 102 -10.56 -7.23 0.87
C TYR A 102 -11.21 -5.85 1.03
N PRO A 103 -10.82 -4.87 0.20
CA PRO A 103 -11.43 -3.55 0.23
C PRO A 103 -12.89 -3.56 -0.22
N GLU A 104 -13.68 -2.66 0.35
CA GLU A 104 -14.98 -2.30 -0.16
C GLU A 104 -14.84 -1.40 -1.41
N ASP A 105 -15.78 -1.53 -2.34
CA ASP A 105 -15.83 -0.71 -3.54
C ASP A 105 -16.47 0.67 -3.25
N ASN A 106 -15.73 1.52 -2.54
CA ASN A 106 -16.13 2.88 -2.20
C ASN A 106 -14.92 3.83 -2.12
N SER A 107 -15.20 5.12 -1.94
CA SER A 107 -14.16 6.17 -1.88
C SER A 107 -13.71 6.53 -0.47
N SER A 108 -14.06 5.75 0.55
CA SER A 108 -13.62 5.98 1.93
C SER A 108 -12.18 5.51 2.13
N LEU A 109 -11.44 6.18 3.00
CA LEU A 109 -10.15 5.68 3.47
C LEU A 109 -10.37 4.39 4.29
N GLN A 110 -9.81 3.28 3.83
CA GLN A 110 -9.94 1.98 4.47
C GLN A 110 -8.64 1.59 5.15
N SER A 111 -8.73 0.86 6.26
CA SER A 111 -7.59 0.50 7.09
C SER A 111 -7.59 -1.00 7.38
N PHE A 112 -6.48 -1.66 7.08
CA PHE A 112 -6.30 -3.10 7.20
C PHE A 112 -5.16 -3.40 8.19
N PRO A 113 -5.47 -3.89 9.40
CA PRO A 113 -4.45 -4.32 10.35
C PRO A 113 -3.66 -5.51 9.80
N ILE A 114 -2.33 -5.46 9.94
CA ILE A 114 -1.42 -6.53 9.53
C ILE A 114 -0.87 -7.18 10.80
N GLN A 115 -1.20 -8.46 11.00
CA GLN A 115 -0.78 -9.20 12.18
C GLN A 115 0.55 -9.90 11.91
N ALA A 116 1.50 -9.74 12.82
CA ALA A 116 2.78 -10.48 12.81
C ALA A 116 3.56 -10.39 11.48
N ALA A 117 3.60 -9.21 10.86
CA ALA A 117 4.44 -9.02 9.69
C ALA A 117 5.92 -9.29 10.02
N PRO A 118 6.67 -10.01 9.17
CA PRO A 118 8.10 -10.15 9.33
C PRO A 118 8.79 -8.78 9.15
N THR A 119 10.02 -8.68 9.64
CA THR A 119 10.88 -7.55 9.27
C THR A 119 11.16 -7.61 7.76
N LEU A 120 10.98 -6.51 7.05
CA LEU A 120 11.10 -6.45 5.59
C LEU A 120 11.72 -5.13 5.10
N ASN A 121 12.29 -5.15 3.90
CA ASN A 121 12.75 -3.94 3.18
C ASN A 121 11.85 -3.61 2.00
N CYS A 122 11.22 -4.62 1.42
CA CYS A 122 10.39 -4.48 0.24
C CYS A 122 8.97 -4.93 0.57
N LEU A 123 7.99 -4.11 0.21
CA LEU A 123 6.57 -4.41 0.36
C LEU A 123 5.91 -4.33 -1.02
N LYS A 124 5.06 -5.30 -1.35
CA LYS A 124 4.30 -5.31 -2.59
C LYS A 124 2.82 -5.52 -2.29
N ILE A 125 2.01 -4.60 -2.79
CA ILE A 125 0.56 -4.68 -2.76
C ILE A 125 0.13 -5.15 -4.14
N VAL A 126 -0.51 -6.31 -4.20
CA VAL A 126 -1.07 -6.88 -5.42
C VAL A 126 -2.58 -6.71 -5.38
N PHE A 127 -3.14 -6.03 -6.38
CA PHE A 127 -4.55 -6.00 -6.66
C PHE A 127 -4.84 -7.09 -7.70
N GLU A 128 -5.32 -8.25 -7.24
CA GLU A 128 -5.52 -9.42 -8.10
C GLU A 128 -6.73 -9.23 -9.02
N ASN A 129 -7.75 -8.51 -8.53
CA ASN A 129 -9.00 -8.26 -9.25
C ASN A 129 -9.49 -6.85 -8.91
N SER A 130 -10.14 -6.19 -9.88
CA SER A 130 -10.74 -4.86 -9.71
C SER A 130 -12.28 -4.88 -9.72
N ALA A 131 -12.86 -3.84 -9.14
CA ALA A 131 -14.23 -3.41 -9.40
C ALA A 131 -14.46 -3.00 -10.85
N ASP A 132 -13.46 -2.39 -11.49
CA ASP A 132 -13.51 -1.97 -12.88
C ASP A 132 -13.47 -3.16 -13.83
N PHE A 133 -14.28 -3.13 -14.87
CA PHE A 133 -14.38 -4.22 -15.85
C PHE A 133 -13.08 -4.47 -16.62
N PHE A 134 -12.26 -3.43 -16.81
CA PHE A 134 -10.98 -3.53 -17.51
C PHE A 134 -9.79 -3.77 -16.57
N GLY A 135 -10.06 -4.01 -15.28
CA GLY A 135 -9.01 -4.30 -14.29
C GLY A 135 -8.19 -3.07 -13.86
N ARG A 136 -8.68 -1.84 -14.11
CA ARG A 136 -7.99 -0.62 -13.67
C ARG A 136 -8.14 -0.42 -12.17
N ILE A 137 -7.12 0.16 -11.56
CA ILE A 137 -7.11 0.54 -10.14
C ILE A 137 -6.83 2.04 -10.04
N ILE A 138 -7.63 2.73 -9.22
CA ILE A 138 -7.42 4.15 -8.91
C ILE A 138 -7.24 4.31 -7.41
N VAL A 139 -6.11 4.88 -7.00
CA VAL A 139 -5.75 5.12 -5.58
C VAL A 139 -5.44 6.59 -5.37
N TYR A 140 -6.20 7.21 -4.46
CA TYR A 140 -5.99 8.59 -4.01
C TYR A 140 -4.98 8.68 -2.87
N SER A 141 -5.03 7.75 -1.93
CA SER A 141 -4.15 7.77 -0.76
C SER A 141 -3.66 6.36 -0.44
N LEU A 142 -2.37 6.24 -0.13
CA LEU A 142 -1.73 5.03 0.34
C LEU A 142 -0.80 5.35 1.51
N ASP A 143 -0.98 4.67 2.63
CA ASP A 143 -0.10 4.81 3.79
C ASP A 143 0.17 3.44 4.42
N ILE A 144 1.39 3.28 4.94
CA ILE A 144 1.84 2.08 5.63
C ILE A 144 2.24 2.52 7.03
N LEU A 145 1.54 2.03 8.05
CA LEU A 145 1.90 2.27 9.44
C LEU A 145 2.72 1.11 9.99
N GLY A 146 3.61 1.46 10.91
CA GLY A 146 4.42 0.48 11.63
C GLY A 146 5.57 1.14 12.38
N GLU A 147 6.65 0.38 12.49
CA GLU A 147 7.89 0.81 13.12
C GLU A 147 9.10 0.50 12.25
N ARG A 148 10.15 1.28 12.44
CA ARG A 148 11.48 1.00 11.90
C ARG A 148 12.10 -0.12 12.73
N ALA A 149 12.62 -1.17 12.08
CA ALA A 149 13.40 -2.17 12.79
C ALA A 149 14.74 -1.55 13.21
N LEU A 150 15.09 -1.73 14.49
CA LEU A 150 16.38 -1.31 15.07
C LEU A 150 17.51 -2.24 14.63
#